data_AF-A0A0P7YQD9-F1
#
_entry.id   AF-A0A0P7YQD9-F1
#
_cell.length_a   1.000
_cell.length_b   1.000
_cell.length_c   1.000
_cell.angle_alpha   90.00
_cell.angle_beta   90.00
_cell.angle_gamma   90.00
#
_symmetry.space_group_name_H-M   'P 1'
#
loop_
_entity.id
_entity.type
_entity.pdbx_description
1 polymer ?
#
loop_
_entity_poly.entity_id
_entity_poly.type
_entity_poly.pdbx_seq_one_letter_code
_entity_poly.pdbx_strand_id
1 'polypeptide(L)'
;MNRRNNRQIFRHPKITSAGQLVCPHCKMAFPLTWRRYWSAPWGNYRCPKCRQISHITGNSWWVLTINFVAMTLVGIMGALFGAYVFHNGWMGVFLIFVGYLAIGFSLDKWIDGHLRHLKIRS
;
A
#
# COMPACT_ATOMS: atom_id res chain seq x y z
N MET A 1 -15.28 -28.97 40.11
CA MET A 1 -14.25 -28.03 39.59
C MET A 1 -13.55 -28.68 38.40
N ASN A 2 -13.73 -28.20 37.18
CA ASN A 2 -13.04 -28.76 36.01
C ASN A 2 -12.49 -27.62 35.13
N ARG A 3 -11.22 -27.25 35.34
CA ARG A 3 -10.49 -26.24 34.56
C ARG A 3 -10.11 -26.82 33.20
N ARG A 4 -10.95 -26.61 32.18
CA ARG A 4 -10.53 -26.82 30.78
C ARG A 4 -9.58 -25.71 30.38
N ASN A 5 -8.29 -26.06 30.30
CA ASN A 5 -7.22 -25.30 29.67
C ASN A 5 -7.57 -25.04 28.19
N ASN A 6 -8.28 -23.95 27.94
CA ASN A 6 -8.56 -23.45 26.60
C ASN A 6 -7.32 -22.69 26.10
N ARG A 7 -6.30 -23.42 25.65
CA ARG A 7 -5.17 -22.86 24.92
C ARG A 7 -5.71 -22.25 23.63
N GLN A 8 -6.02 -20.96 23.68
CA GLN A 8 -6.30 -20.17 22.50
C GLN A 8 -5.03 -20.14 21.66
N ILE A 9 -4.99 -21.04 20.68
CA ILE A 9 -4.04 -20.99 19.57
C ILE A 9 -4.17 -19.59 18.97
N PHE A 10 -3.16 -18.74 19.19
CA PHE A 10 -2.98 -17.48 18.48
C PHE A 10 -2.82 -17.84 17.00
N ARG A 11 -3.95 -18.00 16.30
CA ARG A 11 -3.97 -18.03 14.84
C ARG A 11 -3.59 -16.61 14.42
N HIS A 12 -2.30 -16.42 14.16
CA HIS A 12 -1.86 -15.34 13.28
C HIS A 12 -2.79 -15.36 12.06
N PRO A 13 -3.47 -14.25 11.74
CA PRO A 13 -4.33 -14.21 10.57
C PRO A 13 -3.46 -14.52 9.35
N LYS A 14 -3.66 -15.74 8.83
CA LYS A 14 -3.05 -16.23 7.61
C LYS A 14 -3.39 -15.24 6.50
N ILE A 15 -2.36 -14.58 5.98
CA ILE A 15 -2.24 -14.08 4.61
C ILE A 15 -3.58 -13.52 4.11
N THR A 16 -3.89 -12.27 4.46
CA THR A 16 -4.94 -11.52 3.78
C THR A 16 -4.65 -11.55 2.29
N SER A 17 -5.55 -12.14 1.51
CA SER A 17 -5.49 -12.08 0.06
C SER A 17 -5.43 -10.62 -0.37
N ALA A 18 -4.62 -10.30 -1.38
CA ALA A 18 -4.44 -8.95 -1.88
C ALA A 18 -5.81 -8.25 -2.03
N GLY A 19 -5.98 -7.11 -1.34
CA GLY A 19 -7.24 -6.36 -1.34
C GLY A 19 -8.23 -6.68 -0.20
N GLN A 20 -7.85 -7.43 0.84
CA GLN A 20 -8.66 -7.59 2.05
C GLN A 20 -8.03 -6.89 3.26
N LEU A 21 -8.85 -6.15 4.01
CA LEU A 21 -8.50 -5.48 5.25
C LEU A 21 -9.05 -6.25 6.44
N VAL A 22 -8.24 -6.44 7.48
CA VAL A 22 -8.68 -7.10 8.73
C VAL A 22 -8.81 -6.07 9.84
N CYS A 23 -10.00 -5.94 10.41
CA CYS A 23 -10.22 -5.04 11.54
C CYS A 23 -9.50 -5.56 12.81
N PRO A 24 -8.68 -4.74 13.49
CA PRO A 24 -7.98 -5.18 14.70
C PRO A 24 -8.92 -5.41 15.90
N HIS A 25 -10.10 -4.78 15.92
CA HIS A 25 -11.06 -4.90 17.03
C HIS A 25 -11.90 -6.18 16.96
N CYS A 26 -12.54 -6.43 15.82
CA CYS A 26 -13.49 -7.54 15.67
C CYS A 26 -12.94 -8.71 14.83
N LYS A 27 -11.70 -8.61 14.33
CA LYS A 27 -11.01 -9.60 13.49
C LYS A 27 -11.75 -9.98 12.20
N MET A 28 -12.74 -9.18 11.80
CA MET A 28 -13.47 -9.38 10.55
C MET A 28 -12.63 -8.88 9.37
N ALA A 29 -12.46 -9.73 8.37
CA ALA A 29 -11.92 -9.35 7.06
C ALA A 29 -13.01 -8.70 6.20
N PHE A 30 -12.68 -7.64 5.49
CA PHE A 30 -13.57 -6.98 4.53
C PHE A 30 -12.80 -6.52 3.29
N PRO A 31 -13.44 -6.51 2.10
CA PRO A 31 -12.76 -6.11 0.87
C PRO A 31 -12.47 -4.61 0.86
N LEU A 32 -11.27 -4.27 0.39
CA LEU A 32 -10.88 -2.93 -0.01
C LEU A 32 -11.40 -2.69 -1.43
N THR A 33 -12.54 -2.02 -1.52
CA THR A 33 -13.05 -1.51 -2.80
C THR A 33 -12.43 -0.15 -3.10
N TRP A 34 -12.33 0.21 -4.38
CA TRP A 34 -11.91 1.56 -4.80
C TRP A 34 -12.69 2.65 -4.07
N ARG A 35 -14.01 2.49 -3.93
CA ARG A 35 -14.84 3.42 -3.17
C ARG A 35 -14.36 3.62 -1.72
N ARG A 36 -13.94 2.54 -1.04
CA ARG A 36 -13.39 2.62 0.33
C ARG A 36 -12.00 3.23 0.35
N TYR A 37 -11.16 2.89 -0.62
CA TYR A 37 -9.82 3.47 -0.77
C TYR A 37 -9.89 5.00 -0.92
N TRP A 38 -10.71 5.49 -1.85
CA TRP A 38 -10.90 6.93 -2.08
C TRP A 38 -11.62 7.64 -0.92
N SER A 39 -12.49 6.94 -0.18
CA SER A 39 -13.15 7.53 1.00
C SER A 39 -12.24 7.73 2.21
N ALA A 40 -11.02 7.16 2.18
CA ALA A 40 -10.09 7.15 3.30
C ALA A 40 -8.69 7.63 2.84
N PRO A 41 -8.52 8.89 2.41
CA PRO A 41 -7.25 9.40 1.88
C PRO A 41 -6.11 9.35 2.91
N TRP A 42 -6.42 9.47 4.20
CA TRP A 42 -5.46 9.30 5.29
C TRP A 42 -5.35 7.85 5.82
N GLY A 43 -5.85 6.88 5.06
CA GLY A 43 -5.83 5.47 5.44
C GLY A 43 -6.68 5.14 6.67
N ASN A 44 -7.66 5.96 7.02
CA ASN A 44 -8.60 5.72 8.13
C ASN A 44 -9.80 4.90 7.65
N TYR A 45 -9.80 3.60 7.94
CA TYR A 45 -10.87 2.69 7.55
C TYR A 45 -11.83 2.44 8.70
N ARG A 46 -13.13 2.59 8.43
CA ARG A 46 -14.19 2.23 9.36
C ARG A 46 -14.65 0.79 9.11
N CYS A 47 -14.60 -0.04 10.15
CA CYS A 47 -15.08 -1.40 10.06
C CYS A 47 -16.62 -1.42 9.86
N PRO A 48 -17.17 -2.19 8.90
CA PRO A 48 -18.61 -2.25 8.68
C PRO A 48 -19.38 -2.91 9.85
N LYS A 49 -18.72 -3.78 10.63
CA LYS A 49 -19.35 -4.53 11.72
C LYS A 49 -19.29 -3.79 13.06
N CYS A 50 -18.09 -3.47 13.55
CA CYS A 50 -17.93 -2.81 14.85
C CYS A 50 -17.90 -1.28 14.78
N ARG A 51 -17.91 -0.69 13.57
CA ARG A 51 -17.86 0.77 13.32
C ARG A 51 -16.67 1.52 13.91
N GLN A 52 -15.70 0.80 14.48
CA GLN A 52 -14.43 1.34 14.96
C GLN A 52 -13.55 1.79 13.79
N ILE A 53 -12.76 2.83 14.03
CA ILE A 53 -11.84 3.43 13.06
C ILE A 53 -10.45 2.84 13.30
N SER A 54 -9.85 2.30 12.24
CA SER A 54 -8.48 1.79 12.24
C SER A 54 -7.68 2.46 11.12
N HIS A 55 -6.40 2.73 11.35
CA HIS A 55 -5.54 3.42 10.38
C HIS A 55 -4.51 2.48 9.77
N ILE A 56 -4.09 2.74 8.53
CA ILE A 56 -2.96 2.08 7.90
C ILE A 56 -1.66 2.61 8.51
N THR A 57 -0.79 1.70 8.97
CA THR A 57 0.57 2.02 9.45
C THR A 57 1.65 1.85 8.39
N GLY A 58 1.27 1.72 7.12
CA GLY A 58 2.13 1.39 5.99
C GLY A 58 3.13 2.47 5.54
N ASN A 59 3.24 3.61 6.22
CA ASN A 59 4.27 4.61 5.93
C ASN A 59 5.62 4.20 6.55
N SER A 60 6.19 3.09 6.06
CA SER A 60 7.57 2.75 6.37
C SER A 60 8.48 3.70 5.61
N TRP A 61 9.30 4.47 6.33
CA TRP A 61 10.26 5.43 5.73
C TRP A 61 11.09 4.80 4.61
N TRP A 62 11.43 3.51 4.74
CA TRP A 62 12.18 2.78 3.72
C TRP A 62 11.44 2.66 2.37
N VAL A 63 10.11 2.53 2.39
CA VAL A 63 9.29 2.49 1.16
C VAL A 63 9.30 3.85 0.46
N LEU A 64 9.24 4.94 1.24
CA LEU A 64 9.39 6.29 0.70
C LEU A 64 10.77 6.47 0.09
N THR A 65 11.83 5.96 0.73
CA THR A 65 13.19 5.99 0.19
C THR A 65 13.31 5.22 -1.12
N ILE A 66 12.77 3.99 -1.21
CA ILE A 66 12.79 3.22 -2.45
C ILE A 66 12.04 3.95 -3.56
N ASN A 67 10.85 4.48 -3.26
CA ASN A 67 10.06 5.19 -4.25
C ASN A 67 10.81 6.44 -4.73
N PHE A 68 11.41 7.21 -3.82
CA PHE A 68 12.21 8.37 -4.17
C PHE A 68 13.40 8.00 -5.08
N VAL A 69 14.16 6.96 -4.73
CA VAL A 69 15.31 6.49 -5.53
C VAL A 69 14.87 5.96 -6.90
N ALA A 70 13.77 5.20 -6.97
CA ALA A 70 13.24 4.71 -8.23
C ALA A 70 12.82 5.87 -9.15
N MET A 71 12.16 6.89 -8.60
CA MET A 71 11.71 8.05 -9.36
C MET A 71 12.87 8.92 -9.84
N THR A 72 13.91 9.11 -9.03
CA THR A 72 15.09 9.87 -9.47
C THR A 72 15.84 9.14 -10.59
N LEU A 73 15.99 7.83 -10.49
CA LEU A 73 16.60 7.02 -11.56
C LEU A 73 15.82 7.12 -12.88
N VAL A 74 14.50 7.05 -12.82
CA VAL A 74 13.65 7.20 -14.02
C VAL A 74 13.75 8.59 -14.62
N GLY A 75 13.79 9.62 -13.77
CA GLY A 75 14.01 11.00 -14.20
C GLY A 75 15.33 11.16 -14.96
N ILE A 76 16.42 10.67 -14.38
CA ILE A 76 17.77 10.74 -14.97
C ILE A 76 17.81 9.95 -16.28
N MET A 77 17.33 8.70 -16.28
CA MET A 77 17.36 7.84 -17.46
C MET A 77 16.48 8.40 -18.58
N GLY A 78 15.28 8.89 -18.26
CA GLY A 78 14.39 9.49 -19.25
C GLY A 78 14.97 10.78 -19.85
N ALA A 79 15.60 11.63 -19.04
CA ALA A 79 16.26 12.83 -19.52
C ALA A 79 17.46 12.51 -20.42
N LEU A 80 18.34 11.58 -20.01
CA LEU A 80 19.48 11.14 -20.81
C LEU A 80 19.02 10.50 -22.12
N PHE A 81 18.03 9.61 -22.08
CA PHE A 81 17.54 8.93 -23.27
C PHE A 81 16.86 9.89 -24.24
N GLY A 82 16.06 10.83 -23.73
CA GLY A 82 15.44 11.89 -24.54
C GLY A 82 16.46 12.82 -25.21
N ALA A 83 17.51 13.20 -24.48
CA ALA A 83 18.57 14.07 -24.98
C ALA A 83 19.49 13.38 -25.99
N TYR A 84 19.96 12.16 -25.69
CA TYR A 84 20.97 11.46 -26.50
C TYR A 84 20.40 10.68 -27.68
N VAL A 85 19.23 10.05 -27.53
CA VAL A 85 18.67 9.18 -28.59
C VAL A 85 17.75 9.95 -29.51
N PHE A 86 16.85 10.76 -28.93
CA PHE A 86 15.81 11.43 -29.69
C PHE A 86 16.15 12.89 -30.04
N HIS A 87 17.21 13.46 -29.45
CA HIS A 87 17.55 14.89 -29.53
C HIS A 87 16.34 15.81 -29.31
N ASN A 88 15.36 15.35 -28.52
CA ASN A 88 14.09 16.01 -28.34
C ASN A 88 13.64 15.88 -26.87
N GLY A 89 13.63 17.02 -26.18
CA GLY A 89 13.25 17.08 -24.77
C GLY A 89 11.83 16.56 -24.49
N TRP A 90 10.90 16.70 -25.43
CA TRP A 90 9.51 16.23 -25.26
C TRP A 90 9.43 14.71 -25.14
N MET A 91 10.27 13.97 -25.86
CA MET A 91 10.33 12.50 -25.73
C MET A 91 10.90 12.09 -24.38
N GLY A 92 11.87 12.84 -23.84
CA GLY A 92 12.36 12.63 -22.48
C GLY A 92 11.25 12.82 -21.43
N VAL A 93 10.48 13.91 -21.53
CA VAL A 93 9.35 14.18 -20.62
C VAL A 93 8.29 13.06 -20.70
N PHE A 94 7.97 12.61 -21.92
CA PHE A 94 7.04 11.50 -22.11
C PHE A 94 7.52 10.20 -21.46
N LEU A 95 8.79 9.84 -21.65
CA LEU A 95 9.38 8.65 -21.03
C LEU A 95 9.41 8.73 -19.50
N ILE A 96 9.71 9.90 -18.95
CA ILE A 96 9.64 10.15 -17.50
C ILE A 96 8.21 9.93 -17.01
N PHE A 97 7.22 10.51 -17.69
CA PHE A 97 5.81 10.38 -17.30
C PHE A 97 5.32 8.92 -17.33
N VAL A 98 5.63 8.19 -18.42
CA VAL A 98 5.27 6.77 -18.55
C VAL A 98 5.97 5.93 -17.49
N GLY A 99 7.26 6.15 -17.25
CA GLY A 99 8.03 5.45 -16.22
C GLY A 99 7.47 5.71 -14.82
N TYR A 100 7.09 6.96 -14.53
CA TYR A 100 6.48 7.35 -13.26
C TYR A 100 5.17 6.61 -13.00
N LEU A 101 4.31 6.50 -14.02
CA LEU A 101 3.06 5.76 -13.93
C LEU A 101 3.30 4.25 -13.72
N ALA A 102 4.23 3.67 -14.47
CA ALA A 102 4.52 2.24 -14.38
C ALA A 102 5.05 1.85 -13.01
N ILE A 103 6.00 2.63 -12.48
CA ILE A 103 6.62 2.37 -11.17
C ILE A 103 5.65 2.71 -10.05
N GLY A 104 4.99 3.86 -10.11
CA GLY A 104 4.02 4.28 -9.10
C GLY A 104 2.90 3.25 -8.94
N PHE A 105 2.31 2.77 -10.04
CA PHE A 105 1.25 1.76 -9.99
C PHE A 105 1.74 0.40 -9.47
N SER A 106 2.95 -0.01 -9.87
CA SER A 106 3.53 -1.29 -9.43
C SER A 106 3.88 -1.25 -7.94
N LEU A 107 4.46 -0.14 -7.46
CA LEU A 107 4.77 0.07 -6.05
C LEU A 107 3.49 0.15 -5.21
N ASP A 108 2.48 0.91 -5.63
CA ASP A 108 1.19 0.99 -4.93
C ASP A 108 0.58 -0.40 -4.75
N LYS A 109 0.53 -1.21 -5.82
CA LYS A 109 0.02 -2.58 -5.76
C LYS A 109 0.86 -3.51 -4.87
N TRP A 110 2.18 -3.34 -4.86
CA TRP A 110 3.08 -4.14 -4.02
C TRP A 110 2.93 -3.78 -2.52
N ILE A 111 2.89 -2.49 -2.21
CA ILE A 111 2.64 -1.96 -0.85
C ILE A 111 1.29 -2.46 -0.34
N ASP A 112 0.27 -2.48 -1.21
CA ASP A 112 -1.06 -2.97 -0.91
C ASP A 112 -1.09 -4.45 -0.50
N GLY A 113 -0.27 -5.26 -1.16
CA GLY A 113 -0.15 -6.69 -0.87
C GLY A 113 0.66 -6.99 0.39
N HIS A 114 1.72 -6.23 0.66
CA HIS A 114 2.70 -6.59 1.69
C HIS A 114 2.63 -5.77 2.98
N LEU A 115 2.18 -4.51 2.95
CA LEU A 115 2.39 -3.57 4.06
C LEU A 115 1.09 -3.02 4.65
N ARG A 116 -0.08 -3.37 4.11
CA ARG A 116 -1.38 -2.93 4.65
C ARG A 116 -1.78 -3.73 5.88
N HIS A 117 -1.19 -3.37 7.00
CA HIS A 117 -1.70 -3.73 8.32
C HIS A 117 -2.46 -2.55 8.94
N LEU A 118 -3.66 -2.85 9.46
CA LEU A 118 -4.50 -1.90 10.17
C LEU A 118 -4.13 -1.89 11.66
N LYS A 119 -3.85 -0.72 12.20
CA LYS A 119 -3.61 -0.52 13.64
C LYS A 119 -4.77 0.23 14.29
N ILE A 120 -4.97 -0.03 15.58
CA ILE A 120 -5.93 0.68 16.42
C ILE A 120 -5.46 2.13 16.56
N ARG A 121 -6.36 3.09 16.34
CA ARG A 121 -6.13 4.49 16.72
C ARG A 121 -6.43 4.58 18.22
N SER A 122 -5.38 4.58 19.04
CA SER A 122 -5.46 4.86 20.48
C SER A 122 -5.72 6.34 20.71
#